data_AF-A0A162JVB1-F1
#
_entry.id   AF-A0A162JVB1-F1
#
_cell.length_a   1.000
_cell.length_b   1.000
_cell.length_c   1.000
_cell.angle_alpha   90.00
_cell.angle_beta   90.00
_cell.angle_gamma   90.00
#
_symmetry.space_group_name_H-M   'P 1'
#
loop_
_entity.id
_entity.type
_entity.pdbx_description
1 polymer ?
#
loop_
_entity_poly.entity_id
_entity_poly.type
_entity_poly.pdbx_seq_one_letter_code
_entity_poly.pdbx_strand_id
1 'polypeptide(L)'
;MFGVPFTEIAPIVERSPEAARQLASRARRRLRGTTTTPDADLGTQRRVVDAFLAAARAGDFEGLLRLLDPTVILRIDPGTRPWAGPTTLTGTADVANHAATHGRRFASLCSAALVNGAVGVLAASGEGVLAVAGITVRGARIVEIDLLLDPDRLARLRIAT
;
A
#
# COMPACT_ATOMS: atom_id res chain seq x y z
N MET A 1 13.42 -12.82 9.56
CA MET A 1 13.41 -12.52 11.02
C MET A 1 14.75 -11.89 11.35
N PHE A 2 14.78 -10.67 11.90
CA PHE A 2 16.03 -10.09 12.39
C PHE A 2 16.36 -10.77 13.73
N GLY A 3 17.33 -11.69 13.73
CA GLY A 3 17.67 -12.57 14.86
C GLY A 3 18.55 -11.91 15.93
N VAL A 4 18.40 -10.60 16.15
CA VAL A 4 19.28 -9.84 17.05
C VAL A 4 18.92 -10.13 18.52
N PRO A 5 19.89 -10.54 19.36
CA PRO A 5 19.67 -10.77 20.79
C PRO A 5 19.19 -9.52 21.55
N PHE A 6 18.33 -9.70 22.56
CA PHE A 6 17.85 -8.58 23.39
C PHE A 6 18.96 -7.92 24.22
N THR A 7 20.07 -8.62 24.48
CA THR A 7 21.26 -8.05 25.11
C THR A 7 21.94 -6.99 24.25
N GLU A 8 21.80 -7.08 22.92
CA GLU A 8 22.31 -6.08 21.97
C GLU A 8 21.30 -4.95 21.71
N ILE A 9 20.00 -5.26 21.74
CA ILE A 9 18.94 -4.24 21.56
C ILE A 9 18.79 -3.35 22.80
N ALA A 10 18.90 -3.93 24.00
CA ALA A 10 18.74 -3.28 25.29
C ALA A 10 19.46 -1.92 25.42
N PRO A 11 20.77 -1.80 25.16
CA PRO A 11 21.47 -0.53 25.26
C PRO A 11 20.98 0.52 24.24
N ILE A 12 20.58 0.11 23.03
CA ILE A 12 20.09 1.02 21.98
C ILE A 12 18.77 1.70 22.39
N VAL A 13 17.91 0.97 23.10
CA VAL A 13 16.64 1.50 23.61
C VAL A 13 16.75 2.00 25.05
N GLU A 14 17.97 2.07 25.60
CA GLU A 14 18.26 2.52 26.96
C GLU A 14 17.46 1.75 28.04
N ARG A 15 17.40 0.41 27.92
CA ARG A 15 16.68 -0.47 28.86
C ARG A 15 17.48 -1.69 29.23
N SER A 16 17.02 -2.44 30.24
CA SER A 16 17.52 -3.79 30.49
C SER A 16 17.04 -4.79 29.42
N PRO A 17 17.73 -5.93 29.22
CA PRO A 17 17.29 -6.99 28.32
C PRO A 17 15.87 -7.49 28.60
N GLU A 18 15.48 -7.62 29.87
CA GLU A 18 14.13 -8.01 30.28
C GLU A 18 13.10 -6.97 29.83
N ALA A 19 13.38 -5.68 30.05
CA ALA A 19 12.49 -4.60 29.67
C ALA A 19 12.36 -4.45 28.14
N ALA A 20 13.45 -4.62 27.39
CA ALA A 20 13.43 -4.66 25.92
C ALA A 20 12.57 -5.84 25.40
N ARG A 21 12.67 -7.03 26.03
CA ARG A 21 11.83 -8.19 25.71
C ARG A 21 10.36 -7.93 25.99
N GLN A 22 10.02 -7.25 27.09
CA GLN A 22 8.64 -6.85 27.40
C GLN A 22 8.09 -5.85 26.39
N LEU A 23 8.86 -4.83 25.98
CA LEU A 23 8.48 -3.87 24.95
C LEU A 23 8.18 -4.58 23.61
N ALA A 24 9.07 -5.47 23.18
CA ALA A 24 8.87 -6.27 21.97
C ALA A 24 7.62 -7.15 22.06
N SER A 25 7.38 -7.79 23.22
CA SER A 25 6.17 -8.59 23.43
C SER A 25 4.90 -7.76 23.33
N ARG A 26 4.88 -6.56 23.92
CA ARG A 26 3.72 -5.64 23.86
C ARG A 26 3.48 -5.15 22.44
N ALA A 27 4.53 -4.77 21.72
CA ALA A 27 4.45 -4.38 20.32
C ALA A 27 3.86 -5.51 19.45
N ARG A 28 4.37 -6.75 19.58
CA ARG A 28 3.81 -7.92 18.86
C ARG A 28 2.34 -8.16 19.18
N ARG A 29 1.93 -8.04 20.45
CA ARG A 29 0.53 -8.19 20.83
C ARG A 29 -0.35 -7.11 20.20
N ARG A 30 0.12 -5.87 20.16
CA ARG A 30 -0.60 -4.76 19.51
C ARG A 30 -0.70 -4.95 18.00
N LEU A 31 0.34 -5.48 17.37
CA LEU A 31 0.40 -5.71 15.92
C LEU A 31 -0.43 -6.92 15.45
N ARG A 32 -0.63 -7.95 16.28
CA ARG A 32 -1.41 -9.15 15.93
C ARG A 32 -2.86 -8.85 15.49
N GLY A 33 -3.42 -7.70 15.82
CA GLY A 33 -4.75 -7.26 15.38
C GLY A 33 -4.76 -6.19 14.28
N THR A 34 -3.60 -5.68 13.87
CA THR A 34 -3.50 -4.51 12.97
C THR A 34 -2.69 -4.78 11.70
N THR A 35 -2.15 -6.00 11.53
CA THR A 35 -1.32 -6.28 10.36
C THR A 35 -2.20 -6.67 9.18
N THR A 36 -2.34 -5.75 8.22
CA THR A 36 -3.01 -6.03 6.94
C THR A 36 -2.02 -6.77 6.02
N THR A 37 -1.69 -8.02 6.34
CA THR A 37 -0.93 -8.87 5.41
C THR A 37 -1.87 -9.36 4.30
N PRO A 38 -1.47 -9.31 3.02
CA PRO A 38 -2.20 -9.99 1.94
C PRO A 38 -2.34 -11.48 2.27
N ASP A 39 -3.53 -12.03 2.14
CA ASP A 39 -3.77 -13.48 2.35
C ASP A 39 -3.88 -14.26 1.03
N ALA A 40 -3.96 -13.56 -0.10
CA ALA A 40 -4.07 -14.13 -1.44
C ALA A 40 -2.69 -14.51 -2.02
N ASP A 41 -2.63 -15.55 -2.84
CA ASP A 41 -1.44 -15.86 -3.66
C ASP A 41 -1.17 -14.75 -4.69
N LEU A 42 0.08 -14.65 -5.17
CA LEU A 42 0.49 -13.59 -6.11
C LEU A 42 -0.32 -13.57 -7.41
N GLY A 43 -0.78 -14.72 -7.90
CA GLY A 43 -1.61 -14.81 -9.11
C GLY A 43 -3.00 -14.22 -8.88
N THR A 44 -3.60 -14.50 -7.74
CA THR A 44 -4.88 -13.91 -7.33
C THR A 44 -4.75 -12.41 -7.08
N GLN A 45 -3.71 -11.97 -6.37
CA GLN A 45 -3.42 -10.55 -6.19
C GLN A 45 -3.29 -9.85 -7.54
N ARG A 46 -2.53 -10.44 -8.48
CA ARG A 46 -2.32 -9.88 -9.82
C ARG A 46 -3.62 -9.69 -10.59
N ARG A 47 -4.50 -10.72 -10.61
CA ARG A 47 -5.80 -10.62 -11.27
C ARG A 47 -6.66 -9.49 -10.70
N VAL A 48 -6.70 -9.34 -9.38
CA VAL A 48 -7.47 -8.29 -8.71
C VAL A 48 -6.91 -6.90 -9.04
N VAL A 49 -5.59 -6.74 -8.98
CA VAL A 49 -4.93 -5.46 -9.32
C VAL A 49 -5.13 -5.10 -10.79
N ASP A 50 -4.98 -6.06 -11.71
CA ASP A 50 -5.19 -5.83 -13.14
C ASP A 50 -6.65 -5.45 -13.44
N ALA A 51 -7.62 -6.12 -12.80
CA ALA A 51 -9.04 -5.77 -12.89
C ALA A 51 -9.33 -4.37 -12.34
N PHE A 52 -8.71 -4.00 -11.21
CA PHE A 52 -8.84 -2.68 -10.61
C PHE A 52 -8.29 -1.59 -11.54
N LEU A 53 -7.10 -1.80 -12.12
CA LEU A 53 -6.52 -0.87 -13.09
C LEU A 53 -7.39 -0.74 -14.34
N ALA A 54 -7.95 -1.84 -14.86
CA ALA A 54 -8.86 -1.81 -16.00
C ALA A 54 -10.12 -0.98 -15.69
N ALA A 55 -10.76 -1.22 -14.54
CA ALA A 55 -11.94 -0.47 -14.11
C ALA A 55 -11.64 1.02 -13.90
N ALA A 56 -10.50 1.35 -13.26
CA ALA A 56 -10.07 2.74 -13.06
C ALA A 56 -9.78 3.47 -14.39
N ARG A 57 -9.16 2.80 -15.37
CA ARG A 57 -8.96 3.34 -16.72
C ARG A 57 -10.27 3.58 -17.46
N ALA A 58 -11.25 2.69 -17.28
CA ALA A 58 -12.59 2.82 -17.87
C ALA A 58 -13.46 3.85 -17.12
N GLY A 59 -13.09 4.27 -15.91
CA GLY A 59 -13.98 5.01 -15.02
C GLY A 59 -15.22 4.18 -14.63
N ASP A 60 -15.09 2.86 -14.59
CA ASP A 60 -16.17 1.93 -14.24
C ASP A 60 -16.35 1.89 -12.71
N PHE A 61 -17.17 2.81 -12.21
CA PHE A 61 -17.48 2.93 -10.78
C PHE A 61 -18.06 1.63 -10.22
N GLU A 62 -18.98 0.99 -10.92
CA GLU A 62 -19.61 -0.28 -10.49
C GLU A 62 -18.59 -1.42 -10.44
N GLY A 63 -17.71 -1.50 -11.43
CA GLY A 63 -16.58 -2.44 -11.43
C GLY A 63 -15.65 -2.23 -10.24
N LEU A 64 -15.35 -0.98 -9.89
CA LEU A 64 -14.54 -0.63 -8.72
C LEU A 64 -15.22 -1.05 -7.41
N LEU A 65 -16.53 -0.81 -7.26
CA LEU A 65 -17.28 -1.23 -6.06
C LEU A 65 -17.20 -2.75 -5.81
N ARG A 66 -17.18 -3.56 -6.87
CA ARG A 66 -17.08 -5.03 -6.73
C ARG A 66 -15.72 -5.50 -6.25
N LEU A 67 -14.66 -4.76 -6.58
CA LEU A 67 -13.27 -5.11 -6.27
C LEU A 67 -12.80 -4.60 -4.91
N LEU A 68 -13.46 -3.58 -4.36
CA LEU A 68 -13.09 -2.96 -3.09
C LEU A 68 -13.82 -3.64 -1.92
N ASP A 69 -13.17 -3.67 -0.77
CA ASP A 69 -13.78 -4.03 0.51
C ASP A 69 -14.69 -2.90 1.04
N PRO A 70 -15.81 -3.21 1.74
CA PRO A 70 -16.65 -2.21 2.41
C PRO A 70 -15.89 -1.20 3.27
N THR A 71 -14.81 -1.65 3.88
CA THR A 71 -13.97 -0.88 4.81
C THR A 71 -12.62 -0.48 4.22
N VAL A 72 -12.49 -0.51 2.89
CA VAL A 72 -11.23 -0.20 2.21
C VAL A 72 -10.67 1.15 2.64
N ILE A 73 -9.35 1.23 2.83
CA ILE A 73 -8.66 2.48 3.13
C ILE A 73 -7.69 2.79 2.00
N LEU A 74 -7.77 4.00 1.46
CA LEU A 74 -6.76 4.58 0.58
C LEU A 74 -5.99 5.63 1.36
N ARG A 75 -4.68 5.47 1.49
CA ARG A 75 -3.76 6.45 2.09
C ARG A 75 -2.89 7.04 0.99
N ILE A 76 -2.74 8.36 1.00
CA ILE A 76 -1.92 9.08 0.03
C ILE A 76 -0.83 9.81 0.79
N ASP A 77 0.42 9.50 0.45
CA ASP A 77 1.60 10.19 0.93
C ASP A 77 2.14 11.11 -0.17
N PRO A 78 1.80 12.41 -0.12
CA PRO A 78 2.29 13.41 -1.08
C PRO A 78 3.75 13.83 -0.82
N GLY A 79 4.38 13.36 0.26
CA GLY A 79 5.65 13.88 0.75
C GLY A 79 5.52 15.34 1.17
N THR A 80 6.47 16.16 0.72
CA THR A 80 6.51 17.61 0.99
C THR A 80 5.72 18.45 -0.03
N ARG A 81 5.12 17.83 -1.06
CA ARG A 81 4.40 18.57 -2.10
C ARG A 81 3.09 19.16 -1.56
N PRO A 82 2.73 20.39 -1.98
CA PRO A 82 1.38 20.90 -1.76
C PRO A 82 0.35 19.93 -2.36
N TRP A 83 -0.53 19.39 -1.52
CA TRP A 83 -1.58 18.46 -1.90
C TRP A 83 -2.93 19.01 -1.46
N ALA A 84 -3.83 19.21 -2.41
CA ALA A 84 -5.17 19.77 -2.17
C ALA A 84 -6.24 18.70 -1.94
N GLY A 85 -5.90 17.41 -2.11
CA GLY A 85 -6.82 16.31 -1.90
C GLY A 85 -6.78 15.77 -0.45
N PRO A 86 -7.70 14.86 -0.11
CA PRO A 86 -7.60 14.12 1.15
C PRO A 86 -6.35 13.23 1.13
N THR A 87 -5.69 13.10 2.27
CA THR A 87 -4.56 12.18 2.48
C THR A 87 -5.02 10.78 2.89
N THR A 88 -6.29 10.63 3.27
CA THR A 88 -6.91 9.34 3.57
C THR A 88 -8.37 9.34 3.15
N LEU A 89 -8.79 8.27 2.48
CA LEU A 89 -10.17 7.97 2.11
C LEU A 89 -10.55 6.61 2.70
N THR A 90 -11.77 6.48 3.21
CA THR A 90 -12.26 5.24 3.82
C THR A 90 -13.61 4.87 3.25
N GLY A 91 -13.79 3.59 2.95
CA GLY A 91 -15.03 3.04 2.42
C GLY A 91 -15.05 2.95 0.90
N THR A 92 -15.80 1.97 0.41
CA THR A 92 -15.84 1.59 -1.01
C THR A 92 -16.25 2.74 -1.91
N ALA A 93 -17.27 3.52 -1.53
CA ALA A 93 -17.79 4.61 -2.36
C ALA A 93 -16.77 5.73 -2.58
N ASP A 94 -16.12 6.20 -1.51
CA ASP A 94 -15.14 7.29 -1.58
C ASP A 94 -13.92 6.88 -2.39
N VAL A 95 -13.41 5.66 -2.16
CA VAL A 95 -12.25 5.13 -2.90
C VAL A 95 -12.61 4.85 -4.37
N ALA A 96 -13.78 4.27 -4.65
CA ALA A 96 -14.25 4.03 -6.01
C ALA A 96 -14.46 5.35 -6.78
N ASN A 97 -15.06 6.36 -6.14
CA ASN A 97 -15.29 7.66 -6.76
C ASN A 97 -13.96 8.36 -7.06
N HIS A 98 -13.02 8.31 -6.12
CA HIS A 98 -11.68 8.85 -6.31
C HIS A 98 -10.96 8.15 -7.49
N ALA A 99 -11.00 6.82 -7.54
CA ALA A 99 -10.39 6.02 -8.60
C ALA A 99 -11.07 6.21 -9.96
N ALA A 100 -12.40 6.32 -10.03
CA ALA A 100 -13.13 6.57 -11.27
C ALA A 100 -12.83 7.98 -11.83
N THR A 101 -12.75 8.98 -10.95
CA THR A 101 -12.55 10.39 -11.33
C THR A 101 -11.11 10.68 -11.74
N HIS A 102 -10.13 10.22 -10.94
CA HIS A 102 -8.71 10.56 -11.14
C HIS A 102 -7.94 9.44 -11.85
N GLY A 103 -8.43 8.21 -11.81
CA GLY A 103 -7.76 7.05 -12.36
C GLY A 103 -7.61 7.09 -13.87
N ARG A 104 -8.49 7.75 -14.63
CA ARG A 104 -8.33 7.82 -16.11
C ARG A 104 -6.99 8.43 -16.55
N ARG A 105 -6.52 9.48 -15.87
CA ARG A 105 -5.25 10.15 -16.19
C ARG A 105 -4.06 9.41 -15.60
N PHE A 106 -4.23 8.77 -14.46
CA PHE A 106 -3.15 8.18 -13.68
C PHE A 106 -2.94 6.69 -14.00
N ALA A 107 -4.02 5.93 -14.14
CA ALA A 107 -4.00 4.49 -14.39
C ALA A 107 -3.51 4.13 -15.80
N SER A 108 -3.51 5.06 -16.76
CA SER A 108 -2.89 4.88 -18.07
C SER A 108 -1.36 4.76 -17.98
N LEU A 109 -0.75 5.40 -16.98
CA LEU A 109 0.68 5.32 -16.67
C LEU A 109 1.01 4.17 -15.72
N CYS A 110 -0.01 3.50 -15.20
CA CYS A 110 0.12 2.45 -14.21
C CYS A 110 0.28 1.07 -14.86
N SER A 111 1.21 0.30 -14.32
CA SER A 111 1.34 -1.14 -14.55
C SER A 111 1.42 -1.86 -13.21
N ALA A 112 0.92 -3.09 -13.14
CA ALA A 112 1.07 -3.89 -11.94
C ALA A 112 2.53 -4.36 -11.79
N ALA A 113 3.06 -4.28 -10.58
CA ALA A 113 4.46 -4.56 -10.25
C ALA A 113 4.57 -5.24 -8.88
N LEU A 114 5.72 -5.83 -8.57
CA LEU A 114 5.99 -6.31 -7.21
C LEU A 114 6.47 -5.16 -6.33
N VAL A 115 5.73 -4.91 -5.25
CA VAL A 115 6.02 -3.86 -4.25
C VAL A 115 6.14 -4.55 -2.90
N ASN A 116 7.34 -4.53 -2.31
CA ASN A 116 7.65 -5.20 -1.04
C ASN A 116 7.23 -6.69 -0.98
N GLY A 117 7.29 -7.39 -2.12
CA GLY A 117 6.94 -8.82 -2.22
C GLY A 117 5.44 -9.13 -2.40
N ALA A 118 4.58 -8.11 -2.51
CA ALA A 118 3.17 -8.25 -2.89
C ALA A 118 2.92 -7.58 -4.25
N VAL A 119 1.80 -7.91 -4.90
CA VAL A 119 1.42 -7.20 -6.13
C VAL A 119 0.88 -5.82 -5.77
N GLY A 120 1.53 -4.78 -6.29
CA GLY A 120 1.11 -3.39 -6.22
C GLY A 120 1.06 -2.76 -7.61
N VAL A 121 1.15 -1.44 -7.66
CA VAL A 121 1.11 -0.64 -8.89
C VAL A 121 2.30 0.29 -8.96
N LEU A 122 2.91 0.37 -10.13
CA LEU A 122 3.93 1.35 -10.48
C LEU A 122 3.38 2.29 -11.55
N ALA A 123 3.39 3.58 -11.29
CA ALA A 123 3.10 4.61 -12.29
C ALA A 123 4.42 5.22 -12.78
N ALA A 124 4.69 5.10 -14.07
CA ALA A 124 5.92 5.62 -14.67
C ALA A 124 5.62 6.36 -15.98
N SER A 125 6.47 7.33 -16.30
CA SER A 125 6.50 8.03 -17.58
C SER A 125 7.91 7.93 -18.17
N GLY A 126 8.12 8.50 -19.37
CA GLY A 126 9.45 8.60 -19.96
C GLY A 126 10.47 9.36 -19.09
N GLU A 127 9.99 10.20 -18.16
CA GLU A 127 10.82 10.99 -17.26
C GLU A 127 11.12 10.29 -15.91
N GLY A 128 10.51 9.13 -15.65
CA GLY A 128 10.75 8.34 -14.44
C GLY A 128 9.48 7.93 -13.70
N VAL A 129 9.66 7.49 -12.45
CA VAL A 129 8.57 7.02 -11.59
C VAL A 129 7.79 8.21 -11.02
N LEU A 130 6.48 8.19 -11.24
CA LEU A 130 5.56 9.20 -10.74
C LEU A 130 4.89 8.80 -9.44
N ALA A 131 4.71 7.49 -9.23
CA ALA A 131 4.10 6.94 -8.03
C ALA A 131 4.33 5.44 -7.88
N VAL A 132 4.19 4.96 -6.65
CA VAL A 132 4.06 3.54 -6.33
C VAL A 132 2.88 3.37 -5.38
N ALA A 133 2.05 2.36 -5.64
CA ALA A 133 0.99 1.97 -4.72
C ALA A 133 1.24 0.54 -4.22
N GLY A 134 1.26 0.38 -2.89
CA GLY A 134 1.06 -0.93 -2.27
C GLY A 134 -0.43 -1.27 -2.29
N ILE A 135 -0.79 -2.48 -2.72
CA ILE A 135 -2.18 -2.95 -2.69
C ILE A 135 -2.26 -4.19 -1.83
N THR A 136 -3.16 -4.15 -0.84
CA THR A 136 -3.44 -5.32 -0.01
C THR A 136 -4.73 -5.96 -0.47
N VAL A 137 -4.63 -7.21 -0.93
CA VAL A 137 -5.77 -8.03 -1.35
C VAL A 137 -6.06 -9.07 -0.28
N ARG A 138 -7.34 -9.18 0.11
CA ARG A 138 -7.88 -10.23 0.96
C ARG A 138 -9.17 -10.79 0.40
N GLY A 139 -9.29 -12.12 0.35
CA GLY A 139 -10.52 -12.76 -0.16
C GLY A 139 -10.98 -12.23 -1.52
N ALA A 140 -10.03 -11.98 -2.43
CA ALA A 140 -10.25 -11.37 -3.75
C ALA A 140 -10.79 -9.92 -3.78
N ARG A 141 -10.74 -9.20 -2.65
CA ARG A 141 -11.05 -7.76 -2.56
C ARG A 141 -9.85 -6.95 -2.12
N ILE A 142 -9.79 -5.71 -2.55
CA ILE A 142 -8.79 -4.73 -2.11
C ILE A 142 -9.25 -4.13 -0.79
N VAL A 143 -8.47 -4.34 0.27
CA VAL A 143 -8.76 -3.83 1.62
C VAL A 143 -7.94 -2.58 1.95
N GLU A 144 -6.78 -2.40 1.32
CA GLU A 144 -5.95 -1.22 1.52
C GLU A 144 -5.19 -0.85 0.24
N ILE A 145 -5.02 0.46 0.03
CA ILE A 145 -4.19 1.04 -1.01
C ILE A 145 -3.32 2.12 -0.35
N ASP A 146 -2.00 1.96 -0.39
CA ASP A 146 -1.06 2.95 0.12
C ASP A 146 -0.29 3.56 -1.07
N LEU A 147 -0.67 4.78 -1.45
CA LEU A 147 -0.14 5.52 -2.59
C LEU A 147 0.98 6.47 -2.16
N LEU A 148 2.19 6.26 -2.68
CA LEU A 148 3.35 7.11 -2.49
C LEU A 148 3.57 8.00 -3.72
N LEU A 149 3.53 9.31 -3.51
CA LEU A 149 3.77 10.34 -4.54
C LEU A 149 5.02 11.19 -4.26
N ASP A 150 5.64 11.01 -3.10
CA ASP A 150 6.84 11.74 -2.68
C ASP A 150 8.02 11.50 -3.64
N PRO A 151 8.44 12.48 -4.44
CA PRO A 151 9.51 12.30 -5.43
C PRO A 151 10.85 11.95 -4.79
N ASP A 152 11.15 12.46 -3.59
CA ASP A 152 12.43 12.20 -2.91
C ASP A 152 12.51 10.75 -2.43
N ARG A 153 11.37 10.18 -2.04
CA ARG A 153 11.28 8.75 -1.71
C ARG A 153 11.27 7.88 -2.96
N LEU A 154 10.54 8.27 -4.00
CA LEU A 154 10.48 7.55 -5.27
C LEU A 154 11.85 7.45 -5.94
N ALA A 155 12.66 8.52 -5.90
CA ALA A 155 14.03 8.54 -6.44
C ALA A 155 14.98 7.53 -5.75
N ARG A 156 14.65 7.09 -4.53
CA ARG A 156 15.43 6.11 -3.76
C ARG A 156 14.96 4.67 -3.96
N LEU A 157 13.87 4.45 -4.68
CA LEU A 157 13.35 3.10 -4.92
C LEU A 157 14.24 2.36 -5.91
N ARG A 158 14.53 1.09 -5.58
CA ARG A 158 15.14 0.15 -6.53
C ARG A 158 14.02 -0.62 -7.19
N ILE A 159 13.84 -0.40 -8.48
CA ILE A 159 12.90 -1.17 -9.29
C ILE A 159 13.67 -2.39 -9.79
N ALA A 160 13.22 -3.58 -9.38
CA ALA A 160 13.69 -4.82 -9.98
C ALA A 160 12.95 -4.99 -11.31
N THR A 161 13.67 -4.84 -12.42
CA THR A 161 13.16 -5.08 -13.77
C THR A 161 13.26 -6.55 -14.12
#